data_AF-A0A3D1ZPX5-F1
#
_entry.id   AF-A0A3D1ZPX5-F1
#
_cell.length_a   1.000
_cell.length_b   1.000
_cell.length_c   1.000
_cell.angle_alpha   90.00
_cell.angle_beta   90.00
_cell.angle_gamma   90.00
#
_symmetry.space_group_name_H-M   'P 1'
#
loop_
_entity.id
_entity.type
_entity.pdbx_description
1 polymer ?
#
loop_
_entity_poly.entity_id
_entity_poly.type
_entity_poly.pdbx_seq_one_letter_code
_entity_poly.pdbx_strand_id
1 'polypeptide(L)'
;MLGGAGADIASTVRNPCGKAGGTHGTEQSAANRGCGRRERLREQTDRKIMRAALEIVVSDGVGAVTIEEVARRSGVAKTTIYRRYRNADDLLHRIQVEAAGLPDFSDLDPSRDGLRAMLQRIQDCFDSELGLKAVGAVLTSDNDALTAIAEQVLAPAEQRFSAFVNRGIVTKAFRADVDLGFLFDTVLGSMLAYTALHDKATCAEPLSSSKMGANSTNGNADGTWAAHMASLLWPVIAV
;
A
#
# COMPACT_ATOMS: atom_id res chain seq x y z
N MET A 1 31.65 34.18 -38.91
CA MET A 1 31.80 33.37 -37.69
C MET A 1 32.59 34.23 -36.71
N LEU A 2 31.91 35.03 -35.88
CA LEU A 2 31.53 34.70 -34.49
C LEU A 2 32.76 34.23 -33.70
N GLY A 3 33.28 34.89 -32.67
CA GLY A 3 32.87 36.02 -31.83
C GLY A 3 33.67 35.86 -30.53
N GLY A 4 34.44 36.85 -30.07
CA GLY A 4 34.00 37.86 -29.10
C GLY A 4 34.77 37.62 -27.78
N ALA A 5 35.86 38.36 -27.53
CA ALA A 5 35.87 39.65 -26.82
C ALA A 5 35.73 39.48 -25.29
N GLY A 6 36.87 39.59 -24.60
CA GLY A 6 36.94 39.74 -23.16
C GLY A 6 36.50 41.13 -22.72
N ALA A 7 35.93 41.18 -21.51
CA ALA A 7 35.78 42.40 -20.74
C ALA A 7 35.74 42.03 -19.25
N ASP A 8 36.90 42.17 -18.61
CA ASP A 8 37.01 42.43 -17.18
C ASP A 8 36.33 43.77 -16.88
N ILE A 9 35.37 43.77 -15.96
CA ILE A 9 34.88 44.99 -15.31
C ILE A 9 34.83 44.76 -13.80
N ALA A 10 35.99 44.91 -13.16
CA ALA A 10 36.06 45.27 -11.77
C ALA A 10 35.87 46.80 -11.64
N SER A 11 34.77 47.25 -11.04
CA SER A 11 34.80 48.49 -10.24
C SER A 11 33.66 48.56 -9.22
N THR A 12 34.06 48.45 -7.95
CA THR A 12 33.78 49.41 -6.88
C THR A 12 32.34 49.87 -6.67
N VAL A 13 31.69 49.38 -5.59
CA VAL A 13 30.87 50.25 -4.73
C VAL A 13 31.00 49.85 -3.26
N ARG A 14 31.47 50.86 -2.50
CA ARG A 14 31.42 51.12 -1.06
C ARG A 14 30.17 50.58 -0.31
N ASN A 15 30.39 50.06 0.90
CA ASN A 15 29.41 50.07 2.00
C ASN A 15 29.09 51.52 2.41
N PRO A 16 27.85 51.86 2.80
CA PRO A 16 27.57 51.94 4.25
C PRO A 16 26.09 51.70 4.68
N CYS A 17 25.90 51.56 6.01
CA CYS A 17 24.63 51.57 6.76
C CYS A 17 23.67 50.37 6.52
N GLY A 18 23.01 49.79 7.51
CA GLY A 18 22.61 50.31 8.81
C GLY A 18 21.12 49.93 9.02
N LYS A 19 20.89 48.93 9.88
CA LYS A 19 19.64 48.49 10.54
C LYS A 19 18.27 49.02 10.06
N ALA A 20 17.37 48.07 9.73
CA ALA A 20 15.98 47.96 10.23
C ALA A 20 15.47 46.56 9.81
N GLY A 21 15.17 45.62 10.71
CA GLY A 21 13.88 45.54 11.39
C GLY A 21 12.84 44.89 10.46
N GLY A 22 12.60 43.58 10.56
CA GLY A 22 11.55 42.93 9.78
C GLY A 22 11.54 41.41 9.89
N THR A 23 10.54 40.90 10.60
CA THR A 23 10.20 39.49 10.83
C THR A 23 9.98 38.68 9.53
N HIS A 24 10.99 37.92 9.06
CA HIS A 24 10.81 36.94 7.99
C HIS A 24 11.20 35.51 8.42
N GLY A 25 10.84 35.12 9.65
CA GLY A 25 10.98 33.73 10.13
C GLY A 25 9.64 32.96 10.19
N THR A 26 8.51 33.66 10.16
CA THR A 26 7.20 33.07 10.50
C THR A 26 6.36 32.69 9.27
N GLU A 27 6.57 33.35 8.12
CA GLU A 27 5.76 33.15 6.91
C GLU A 27 6.14 31.88 6.13
N GLN A 28 7.44 31.57 5.99
CA GLN A 28 7.89 30.34 5.33
C GLN A 28 7.57 29.07 6.14
N SER A 29 7.58 29.17 7.48
CA SER A 29 7.19 28.07 8.36
C SER A 29 5.68 27.81 8.35
N ALA A 30 4.84 28.84 8.17
CA ALA A 30 3.39 28.71 8.02
C ALA A 30 2.97 28.15 6.65
N ALA A 31 3.65 28.55 5.57
CA ALA A 31 3.41 28.04 4.23
C ALA A 31 3.72 26.52 4.12
N ASN A 32 4.82 26.07 4.75
CA ASN A 32 5.19 24.65 4.78
C ASN A 32 4.21 23.80 5.62
N ARG A 33 3.78 24.31 6.79
CA ARG A 33 2.72 23.68 7.62
C ARG A 33 1.37 23.59 6.89
N GLY A 34 1.03 24.60 6.08
CA GLY A 34 -0.20 24.65 5.29
C GLY A 34 -0.19 23.72 4.07
N CYS A 35 0.98 23.36 3.54
CA CYS A 35 1.12 22.38 2.47
C CYS A 35 0.86 20.96 3.01
N GLY A 36 1.53 20.59 4.10
CA GLY A 36 1.37 19.27 4.72
C GLY A 36 -0.03 19.01 5.28
N ARG A 37 -0.72 20.03 5.81
CA ARG A 37 -2.12 19.88 6.26
C ARG A 37 -3.08 19.58 5.10
N ARG A 38 -2.87 20.23 3.94
CA ARG A 38 -3.71 20.02 2.76
C ARG A 38 -3.47 18.65 2.13
N GLU A 39 -2.23 18.19 2.12
CA GLU A 39 -1.86 16.86 1.64
C GLU A 39 -2.45 15.74 2.52
N ARG A 40 -2.32 15.85 3.85
CA ARG A 40 -2.94 14.90 4.79
C ARG A 40 -4.47 14.84 4.65
N LEU A 41 -5.13 15.99 4.44
CA LEU A 41 -6.58 16.03 4.21
C LEU A 41 -6.97 15.38 2.87
N ARG A 42 -6.13 15.55 1.84
CA ARG A 42 -6.31 14.87 0.55
C ARG A 42 -6.20 13.35 0.71
N GLU A 43 -5.13 12.86 1.34
CA GLU A 43 -4.93 11.44 1.63
C GLU A 43 -6.07 10.85 2.47
N GLN A 44 -6.53 11.57 3.51
CA GLN A 44 -7.68 11.14 4.31
C GLN A 44 -8.96 11.03 3.48
N THR A 45 -9.18 11.96 2.55
CA THR A 45 -10.32 11.92 1.64
C THR A 45 -10.21 10.74 0.69
N ASP A 46 -9.02 10.50 0.15
CA ASP A 46 -8.77 9.37 -0.77
C ASP A 46 -9.01 8.03 -0.07
N ARG A 47 -8.48 7.86 1.15
CA ARG A 47 -8.76 6.68 1.97
C ARG A 47 -10.26 6.45 2.22
N LYS A 48 -11.04 7.50 2.44
CA LYS A 48 -12.50 7.38 2.63
C LYS A 48 -13.22 6.93 1.36
N ILE A 49 -12.85 7.50 0.21
CA ILE A 49 -13.44 7.14 -1.08
C ILE A 49 -13.10 5.68 -1.41
N MET A 50 -11.82 5.31 -1.26
CA MET A 50 -11.33 3.96 -1.56
C MET A 50 -11.98 2.90 -0.67
N ARG A 51 -12.05 3.17 0.65
CA ARG A 51 -12.77 2.30 1.60
C ARG A 51 -14.21 2.06 1.19
N ALA A 52 -14.96 3.14 0.95
CA ALA A 52 -16.37 3.05 0.59
C ALA A 52 -16.59 2.29 -0.71
N ALA A 53 -15.75 2.53 -1.71
CA ALA A 53 -15.85 1.82 -2.98
C ALA A 53 -15.53 0.33 -2.83
N LEU A 54 -14.52 -0.03 -2.03
CA LEU A 54 -14.20 -1.42 -1.72
C LEU A 54 -15.33 -2.12 -0.95
N GLU A 55 -15.95 -1.44 0.01
CA GLU A 55 -17.13 -1.94 0.71
C GLU A 55 -18.30 -2.22 -0.24
N ILE A 56 -18.50 -1.39 -1.27
CA ILE A 56 -19.55 -1.61 -2.29
C ILE A 56 -19.22 -2.83 -3.14
N VAL A 57 -17.97 -2.94 -3.59
CA VAL A 57 -17.51 -4.12 -4.35
C VAL A 57 -17.73 -5.40 -3.55
N VAL A 58 -17.39 -5.40 -2.26
CA VAL A 58 -17.55 -6.56 -1.37
C VAL A 58 -19.02 -6.90 -1.12
N SER A 59 -19.87 -5.90 -0.87
CA SER A 59 -21.25 -6.15 -0.43
C SER A 59 -22.23 -6.35 -1.59
N ASP A 60 -22.07 -5.57 -2.66
CA ASP A 60 -23.08 -5.41 -3.72
C ASP A 60 -22.50 -5.74 -5.11
N GLY A 61 -21.19 -5.99 -5.21
CA GLY A 61 -20.48 -6.26 -6.45
C GLY A 61 -20.06 -5.00 -7.21
N VAL A 62 -19.25 -5.19 -8.27
CA VAL A 62 -18.65 -4.09 -9.05
C VAL A 62 -19.69 -3.23 -9.76
N GLY A 63 -20.76 -3.85 -10.27
CA GLY A 63 -21.83 -3.12 -10.97
C GLY A 63 -22.59 -2.14 -10.09
N ALA A 64 -22.50 -2.27 -8.75
CA ALA A 64 -23.09 -1.34 -7.81
C ALA A 64 -22.21 -0.11 -7.53
N VAL A 65 -20.96 -0.10 -8.00
CA VAL A 65 -20.03 1.01 -7.80
C VAL A 65 -20.46 2.19 -8.67
N THR A 66 -21.06 3.19 -8.03
CA THR A 66 -21.43 4.47 -8.64
C THR A 66 -20.89 5.62 -7.81
N ILE A 67 -20.65 6.78 -8.43
CA ILE A 67 -20.20 7.98 -7.71
C ILE A 67 -21.22 8.38 -6.64
N GLU A 68 -22.51 8.17 -6.93
CA GLU A 68 -23.64 8.32 -6.02
C GLU A 68 -23.48 7.48 -4.76
N GLU A 69 -23.28 6.17 -4.93
CA GLU A 69 -23.24 5.22 -3.82
C GLU A 69 -21.94 5.37 -3.02
N VAL A 70 -20.83 5.65 -3.70
CA VAL A 70 -19.55 5.95 -3.06
C VAL A 70 -19.64 7.24 -2.24
N ALA A 71 -20.29 8.30 -2.75
CA ALA A 71 -20.53 9.52 -1.99
C ALA A 71 -21.39 9.25 -0.75
N ARG A 72 -22.44 8.43 -0.90
CA ARG A 72 -23.35 8.06 0.19
C ARG A 72 -22.62 7.31 1.31
N ARG A 73 -21.78 6.32 0.98
CA ARG A 73 -21.04 5.53 1.97
C ARG A 73 -19.81 6.23 2.54
N SER A 74 -19.04 6.95 1.72
CA SER A 74 -17.82 7.64 2.18
C SER A 74 -18.10 8.91 2.99
N GLY A 75 -19.30 9.48 2.86
CA GLY A 75 -19.63 10.80 3.39
C GLY A 75 -18.90 11.95 2.68
N VAL A 76 -18.26 11.68 1.53
CA VAL A 76 -17.56 12.68 0.73
C VAL A 76 -18.54 13.28 -0.29
N ALA A 77 -18.56 14.61 -0.40
CA ALA A 77 -19.42 15.30 -1.35
C ALA A 77 -19.13 14.87 -2.79
N LYS A 78 -20.18 14.63 -3.60
CA LYS A 78 -20.07 14.24 -5.01
C LYS A 78 -19.12 15.14 -5.82
N THR A 79 -19.19 16.45 -5.61
CA THR A 79 -18.31 17.42 -6.30
C THR A 79 -16.83 17.21 -6.00
N THR A 80 -16.50 16.70 -4.80
CA THR A 80 -15.12 16.36 -4.42
C THR A 80 -14.66 15.07 -5.09
N ILE A 81 -15.58 14.11 -5.27
CA ILE A 81 -15.29 12.84 -5.97
C ILE A 81 -15.14 13.09 -7.47
N TYR A 82 -16.07 13.82 -8.11
CA TYR A 82 -15.99 14.18 -9.54
C TYR A 82 -14.74 14.99 -9.91
N ARG A 83 -14.20 15.79 -8.98
CA ARG A 83 -12.93 16.51 -9.21
C ARG A 83 -11.73 15.55 -9.28
N ARG A 84 -11.84 14.36 -8.68
CA ARG A 84 -10.78 13.36 -8.57
C ARG A 84 -10.93 12.25 -9.60
N TYR A 85 -12.17 11.85 -9.88
CA TYR A 85 -12.53 10.74 -10.76
C TYR A 85 -13.55 11.23 -11.78
N ARG A 86 -13.30 10.97 -13.07
CA ARG A 86 -14.18 11.45 -14.15
C ARG A 86 -15.50 10.69 -14.18
N ASN A 87 -15.49 9.42 -13.80
CA ASN A 87 -16.65 8.53 -13.75
C ASN A 87 -16.39 7.36 -12.79
N ALA A 88 -17.36 6.44 -12.66
CA ALA A 88 -17.22 5.24 -11.84
C ALA A 88 -16.11 4.30 -12.36
N ASP A 89 -15.91 4.22 -13.67
CA ASP A 89 -14.86 3.39 -14.28
C ASP A 89 -13.45 3.86 -13.91
N ASP A 90 -13.21 5.17 -13.90
CA ASP A 90 -11.94 5.80 -13.48
C ASP A 90 -11.66 5.56 -11.99
N LEU A 91 -12.72 5.56 -11.17
CA LEU A 91 -12.62 5.17 -9.76
C LEU A 91 -12.30 3.67 -9.60
N LEU A 92 -12.98 2.80 -10.35
CA LEU A 92 -12.71 1.35 -10.37
C LEU A 92 -11.28 1.06 -10.80
N HIS A 93 -10.79 1.73 -11.84
CA HIS A 93 -9.41 1.61 -12.29
C HIS A 93 -8.41 2.07 -11.22
N ARG A 94 -8.71 3.15 -10.48
CA ARG A 94 -7.85 3.57 -9.36
C ARG A 94 -7.87 2.57 -8.21
N ILE A 95 -9.02 1.96 -7.92
CA ILE A 95 -9.16 0.87 -6.95
C ILE A 95 -8.30 -0.31 -7.36
N GLN A 96 -8.33 -0.70 -8.63
CA GLN A 96 -7.46 -1.74 -9.16
C GLN A 96 -5.99 -1.38 -8.94
N VAL A 97 -5.55 -0.17 -9.29
CA VAL A 97 -4.14 0.23 -9.15
C VAL A 97 -3.67 0.25 -7.70
N GLU A 98 -4.49 0.72 -6.76
CA GLU A 98 -4.11 0.72 -5.34
C GLU A 98 -4.27 -0.65 -4.66
N ALA A 99 -5.20 -1.49 -5.11
CA ALA A 99 -5.34 -2.87 -4.64
C ALA A 99 -4.30 -3.82 -5.26
N ALA A 100 -3.83 -3.56 -6.49
CA ALA A 100 -2.86 -4.38 -7.25
C ALA A 100 -1.40 -4.18 -6.84
N GLY A 101 -1.15 -3.34 -5.84
CA GLY A 101 0.19 -2.97 -5.44
C GLY A 101 0.81 -3.93 -4.44
N LEU A 102 1.02 -5.22 -4.76
CA LEU A 102 2.13 -5.90 -4.07
C LEU A 102 3.37 -5.00 -4.23
N PRO A 103 4.08 -4.68 -3.14
CA PRO A 103 5.23 -3.79 -3.22
C PRO A 103 6.24 -4.30 -4.24
N ASP A 104 7.02 -3.39 -4.80
CA ASP A 104 8.20 -3.81 -5.53
C ASP A 104 9.13 -4.58 -4.56
N PHE A 105 9.79 -5.60 -5.10
CA PHE A 105 10.75 -6.43 -4.38
C PHE A 105 12.14 -6.32 -5.02
N SER A 106 12.35 -5.42 -5.99
CA SER A 106 13.63 -5.26 -6.69
C SER A 106 14.80 -4.91 -5.76
N ASP A 107 14.52 -4.25 -4.65
CA ASP A 107 15.47 -3.85 -3.62
C ASP A 107 15.82 -4.98 -2.63
N LEU A 108 15.11 -6.11 -2.69
CA LEU A 108 15.35 -7.26 -1.82
C LEU A 108 16.32 -8.25 -2.46
N ASP A 109 17.32 -8.64 -1.67
CA ASP A 109 18.24 -9.72 -2.01
C ASP A 109 17.53 -11.08 -1.90
N PRO A 110 17.70 -12.00 -2.87
CA PRO A 110 17.16 -13.37 -2.79
C PRO A 110 17.89 -14.20 -1.71
N SER A 111 17.56 -13.94 -0.45
CA SER A 111 18.13 -14.57 0.74
C SER A 111 17.01 -14.95 1.72
N ARG A 112 17.34 -15.59 2.84
CA ARG A 112 16.33 -15.95 3.85
C ARG A 112 15.65 -14.72 4.41
N ASP A 113 16.45 -13.70 4.70
CA ASP A 113 15.95 -12.43 5.22
C ASP A 113 15.14 -11.67 4.16
N GLY A 114 15.56 -11.72 2.89
CA GLY A 114 14.82 -11.12 1.78
C GLY A 114 13.50 -11.82 1.49
N LEU A 115 13.45 -13.15 1.54
CA LEU A 115 12.21 -13.93 1.44
C LEU A 115 11.23 -13.53 2.56
N ARG A 116 11.71 -13.47 3.80
CA ARG A 116 10.89 -13.03 4.93
C ARG A 116 10.40 -11.60 4.74
N ALA A 117 11.26 -10.68 4.30
CA ALA A 117 10.89 -9.29 4.04
C ALA A 117 9.85 -9.15 2.91
N MET A 118 9.98 -9.94 1.84
CA MET A 118 8.98 -10.02 0.78
C MET A 118 7.64 -10.50 1.33
N LEU A 119 7.63 -11.57 2.13
CA LEU A 119 6.41 -12.09 2.75
C LEU A 119 5.79 -11.08 3.73
N GLN A 120 6.59 -10.34 4.50
CA GLN A 120 6.09 -9.25 5.34
C GLN A 120 5.41 -8.16 4.50
N ARG A 121 6.03 -7.73 3.41
CA ARG A 121 5.45 -6.76 2.47
C ARG A 121 4.13 -7.24 1.85
N ILE A 122 4.03 -8.54 1.55
CA ILE A 122 2.79 -9.16 1.10
C ILE A 122 1.74 -9.06 2.22
N GLN A 123 2.09 -9.48 3.44
CA GLN A 123 1.18 -9.42 4.59
C GLN A 123 0.68 -7.99 4.86
N ASP A 124 1.57 -7.01 4.89
CA ASP A 124 1.28 -5.60 5.16
C ASP A 124 0.36 -4.98 4.10
N CYS A 125 0.45 -5.45 2.85
CA CYS A 125 -0.44 -5.04 1.76
C CYS A 125 -1.90 -5.39 2.04
N PHE A 126 -2.14 -6.51 2.74
CA PHE A 126 -3.47 -7.04 3.04
C PHE A 126 -3.88 -6.87 4.51
N ASP A 127 -3.10 -6.14 5.31
CA ASP A 127 -3.33 -5.92 6.75
C ASP A 127 -4.58 -5.05 7.03
N SER A 128 -5.21 -4.50 6.00
CA SER A 128 -6.55 -3.91 6.15
C SER A 128 -7.64 -4.98 6.05
N GLU A 129 -8.51 -5.06 7.06
CA GLU A 129 -9.68 -5.94 7.11
C GLU A 129 -10.52 -5.89 5.82
N LEU A 130 -10.55 -4.71 5.18
CA LEU A 130 -11.24 -4.46 3.92
C LEU A 130 -10.52 -5.09 2.71
N GLY A 131 -9.19 -5.02 2.64
CA GLY A 131 -8.40 -5.63 1.57
C GLY A 131 -8.54 -7.15 1.58
N LEU A 132 -8.47 -7.75 2.78
CA LEU A 132 -8.68 -9.19 2.97
C LEU A 132 -10.08 -9.64 2.52
N LYS A 133 -11.13 -8.92 2.97
CA LYS A 133 -12.51 -9.22 2.60
C LYS A 133 -12.77 -9.05 1.09
N ALA A 134 -12.15 -8.05 0.47
CA ALA A 134 -12.25 -7.83 -0.97
C ALA A 134 -11.63 -8.97 -1.79
N VAL A 135 -10.40 -9.37 -1.46
CA VAL A 135 -9.76 -10.50 -2.14
C VAL A 135 -10.55 -11.80 -1.90
N GLY A 136 -10.98 -12.06 -0.66
CA GLY A 136 -11.80 -13.24 -0.35
C GLY A 136 -13.13 -13.26 -1.10
N ALA A 137 -13.84 -12.12 -1.18
CA ALA A 137 -15.09 -12.01 -1.94
C ALA A 137 -14.88 -12.24 -3.43
N VAL A 138 -13.80 -11.70 -3.99
CA VAL A 138 -13.43 -11.87 -5.39
C VAL A 138 -13.09 -13.33 -5.70
N LEU A 139 -12.27 -13.99 -4.87
CA LEU A 139 -11.86 -15.39 -5.06
C LEU A 139 -13.01 -16.39 -4.90
N THR A 140 -14.10 -16.01 -4.22
CA THR A 140 -15.28 -16.86 -3.99
C THR A 140 -16.48 -16.49 -4.86
N SER A 141 -16.32 -15.50 -5.74
CA SER A 141 -17.40 -15.01 -6.59
C SER A 141 -17.48 -15.81 -7.90
N ASP A 142 -18.69 -16.23 -8.27
CA ASP A 142 -19.00 -16.77 -9.60
C ASP A 142 -19.27 -15.66 -10.64
N ASN A 143 -18.84 -14.42 -10.37
CA ASN A 143 -19.08 -13.25 -11.23
C ASN A 143 -17.86 -12.95 -12.11
N ASP A 144 -17.98 -13.19 -13.41
CA ASP A 144 -16.92 -12.95 -14.41
C ASP A 144 -16.29 -11.55 -14.34
N ALA A 145 -17.06 -10.51 -13.99
CA ALA A 145 -16.54 -9.16 -13.85
C ALA A 145 -15.64 -9.00 -12.61
N LEU A 146 -15.97 -9.67 -11.50
CA LEU A 146 -15.12 -9.69 -10.31
C LEU A 146 -13.86 -10.52 -10.56
N THR A 147 -13.97 -11.65 -11.27
CA THR A 147 -12.84 -12.48 -11.69
C THR A 147 -11.88 -11.71 -12.58
N ALA A 148 -12.37 -10.99 -13.60
CA ALA A 148 -11.53 -10.17 -14.48
C ALA A 148 -10.79 -9.05 -13.71
N ILE A 149 -11.42 -8.51 -12.67
CA ILE A 149 -10.79 -7.52 -11.77
C ILE A 149 -9.74 -8.18 -10.88
N ALA A 150 -10.02 -9.38 -10.36
CA ALA A 150 -9.04 -10.21 -9.65
C ALA A 150 -7.80 -10.42 -10.49
N GLU A 151 -7.96 -10.87 -11.73
CA GLU A 151 -6.88 -11.19 -12.64
C GLU A 151 -6.03 -9.95 -12.93
N GLN A 152 -6.65 -8.79 -13.14
CA GLN A 152 -5.94 -7.52 -13.36
C GLN A 152 -5.12 -7.07 -12.14
N VAL A 153 -5.50 -7.51 -10.95
CA VAL A 153 -4.84 -7.17 -9.67
C VAL A 153 -3.76 -8.20 -9.31
N LEU A 154 -4.06 -9.49 -9.48
CA LEU A 154 -3.19 -10.61 -9.13
C LEU A 154 -2.06 -10.79 -10.16
N ALA A 155 -2.31 -10.60 -11.45
CA ALA A 155 -1.27 -10.83 -12.46
C ALA A 155 -0.04 -9.92 -12.29
N PRO A 156 -0.16 -8.60 -12.04
CA PRO A 156 1.01 -7.76 -11.72
C PRO A 156 1.72 -8.16 -10.42
N ALA A 157 0.96 -8.62 -9.42
CA ALA A 157 1.50 -9.09 -8.15
C ALA A 157 2.32 -10.38 -8.34
N GLU A 158 1.78 -11.34 -9.08
CA GLU A 158 2.45 -12.59 -9.45
C GLU A 158 3.71 -12.32 -10.27
N GLN A 159 3.69 -11.35 -11.18
CA GLN A 159 4.88 -10.95 -11.95
C GLN A 159 6.01 -10.43 -11.06
N ARG A 160 5.71 -9.57 -10.08
CA ARG A 160 6.71 -9.05 -9.14
C ARG A 160 7.27 -10.15 -8.23
N PHE A 161 6.40 -11.02 -7.72
CA PHE A 161 6.79 -12.20 -6.95
C PHE A 161 7.72 -13.11 -7.76
N SER A 162 7.30 -13.46 -8.98
CA SER A 162 8.06 -14.29 -9.91
C SER A 162 9.40 -13.67 -10.26
N ALA A 163 9.46 -12.34 -10.43
CA ALA A 163 10.72 -11.65 -10.69
C ALA A 163 11.71 -11.80 -9.51
N PHE A 164 11.25 -11.68 -8.26
CA PHE A 164 12.10 -11.93 -7.09
C PHE A 164 12.62 -13.37 -7.05
N VAL A 165 11.74 -14.36 -7.22
CA VAL A 165 12.14 -15.77 -7.17
C VAL A 165 13.08 -16.12 -8.33
N ASN A 166 12.81 -15.64 -9.54
CA ASN A 166 13.69 -15.85 -10.70
C ASN A 166 15.08 -15.26 -10.49
N ARG A 167 15.22 -14.09 -9.85
CA ARG A 167 16.54 -13.58 -9.48
C ARG A 167 17.28 -14.55 -8.57
N GLY A 168 16.60 -15.13 -7.58
CA GLY A 168 17.18 -16.15 -6.70
C GLY A 168 17.56 -17.44 -7.42
N ILE A 169 16.79 -17.85 -8.44
CA ILE A 169 17.16 -19.00 -9.28
C ILE A 169 18.44 -18.70 -10.08
N VAL A 170 18.51 -17.53 -10.72
CA VAL A 170 19.69 -17.10 -11.50
C VAL A 170 20.94 -16.97 -10.63
N THR A 171 20.81 -16.45 -9.41
CA THR A 171 21.93 -16.34 -8.45
C THR A 171 22.21 -17.64 -7.70
N LYS A 172 21.45 -18.72 -7.97
CA LYS A 172 21.52 -20.03 -7.28
C LYS A 172 21.24 -19.96 -5.78
N ALA A 173 20.49 -18.95 -5.33
CA ALA A 173 19.94 -18.91 -3.98
C ALA A 173 18.67 -19.77 -3.85
N PHE A 174 17.90 -19.91 -4.94
CA PHE A 174 16.70 -20.75 -5.01
C PHE A 174 16.82 -21.85 -6.04
N ARG A 175 16.12 -22.95 -5.82
CA ARG A 175 16.06 -24.09 -6.74
C ARG A 175 15.31 -23.73 -8.02
N ALA A 176 15.75 -24.30 -9.13
CA ALA A 176 15.20 -24.03 -10.46
C ALA A 176 13.90 -24.81 -10.77
N ASP A 177 13.55 -25.81 -9.96
CA ASP A 177 12.38 -26.68 -10.13
C ASP A 177 11.13 -26.19 -9.37
N VAL A 178 11.17 -24.97 -8.85
CA VAL A 178 10.05 -24.36 -8.13
C VAL A 178 8.97 -23.91 -9.12
N ASP A 179 7.75 -24.44 -8.97
CA ASP A 179 6.57 -23.93 -9.65
C ASP A 179 6.18 -22.57 -9.06
N LEU A 180 6.42 -21.50 -9.82
CA LEU A 180 6.22 -20.13 -9.34
C LEU A 180 4.75 -19.78 -9.15
N GLY A 181 3.87 -20.28 -10.02
CA GLY A 181 2.44 -20.01 -9.94
C GLY A 181 1.85 -20.68 -8.72
N PHE A 182 2.13 -21.98 -8.54
CA PHE A 182 1.66 -22.72 -7.37
C PHE A 182 2.25 -22.16 -6.06
N LEU A 183 3.52 -21.73 -6.07
CA LEU A 183 4.13 -21.11 -4.90
C LEU A 183 3.44 -19.78 -4.55
N PHE A 184 3.15 -18.94 -5.56
CA PHE A 184 2.42 -17.69 -5.36
C PHE A 184 1.03 -17.94 -4.78
N ASP A 185 0.27 -18.86 -5.36
CA ASP A 185 -1.08 -19.23 -4.88
C ASP A 185 -1.05 -19.77 -3.45
N THR A 186 -0.05 -20.60 -3.12
CA THR A 186 0.12 -21.15 -1.77
C THR A 186 0.43 -20.05 -0.76
N VAL A 187 1.33 -19.13 -1.11
CA VAL A 187 1.68 -17.97 -0.28
C VAL A 187 0.44 -17.10 -0.07
N LEU A 188 -0.26 -16.74 -1.14
CA LEU A 188 -1.44 -15.88 -1.07
C LEU A 188 -2.57 -16.57 -0.26
N GLY A 189 -2.93 -17.80 -0.59
CA GLY A 189 -4.00 -18.55 0.06
C GLY A 189 -3.74 -18.78 1.56
N SER A 190 -2.51 -19.17 1.92
CA SER A 190 -2.14 -19.36 3.33
C SER A 190 -2.13 -18.05 4.12
N MET A 191 -1.75 -16.93 3.51
CA MET A 191 -1.82 -15.60 4.12
C MET A 191 -3.28 -15.22 4.42
N LEU A 192 -4.15 -15.32 3.41
CA LEU A 192 -5.57 -15.00 3.56
C LEU A 192 -6.22 -15.88 4.65
N ALA A 193 -5.92 -17.18 4.65
CA ALA A 193 -6.41 -18.11 5.67
C ALA A 193 -5.87 -17.80 7.06
N TYR A 194 -4.57 -17.52 7.20
CA TYR A 194 -3.96 -17.19 8.49
C TYR A 194 -4.61 -15.95 9.09
N THR A 195 -4.72 -14.86 8.32
CA THR A 195 -5.33 -13.62 8.78
C THR A 195 -6.80 -13.81 9.12
N ALA A 196 -7.59 -14.46 8.25
CA ALA A 196 -9.02 -14.67 8.50
C ALA A 196 -9.32 -15.52 9.75
N LEU A 197 -8.47 -16.49 10.06
CA LEU A 197 -8.63 -17.38 11.21
C LEU A 197 -8.12 -16.75 12.52
N HIS A 198 -7.10 -15.90 12.46
CA HIS A 198 -6.46 -15.34 13.67
C HIS A 198 -6.91 -13.91 13.99
N ASP A 199 -7.49 -13.17 13.03
CA ASP A 199 -8.08 -11.84 13.26
C ASP A 199 -9.41 -11.94 14.05
N LYS A 200 -10.12 -13.08 13.97
CA LYS A 200 -11.34 -13.35 14.76
C LYS A 200 -11.10 -13.52 16.27
N ALA A 201 -9.86 -13.58 16.74
CA ALA A 201 -9.54 -13.69 18.17
C ALA A 201 -9.76 -12.38 18.95
N THR A 202 -10.03 -11.25 18.29
CA THR A 202 -10.21 -9.95 18.97
C THR A 202 -11.68 -9.52 19.14
N CYS A 203 -12.66 -10.24 18.58
CA CYS A 203 -14.06 -9.76 18.49
C CYS A 203 -15.16 -10.65 19.14
N ALA A 204 -14.84 -11.60 20.00
CA ALA A 204 -15.84 -12.31 20.83
C ALA A 204 -15.35 -12.33 22.30
N GLU A 205 -16.03 -11.87 23.35
CA GLU A 205 -17.38 -11.34 23.63
C GLU A 205 -17.29 -10.51 24.97
N PRO A 206 -18.37 -9.89 25.51
CA PRO A 206 -18.31 -8.64 26.27
C PRO A 206 -18.51 -8.71 27.80
N LEU A 207 -18.07 -7.63 28.47
CA LEU A 207 -18.50 -7.05 29.76
C LEU A 207 -18.69 -7.98 30.99
N SER A 208 -17.73 -7.94 31.93
CA SER A 208 -18.03 -7.63 33.34
C SER A 208 -16.77 -7.28 34.18
N SER A 209 -16.85 -6.09 34.80
CA SER A 209 -16.19 -5.65 36.05
C SER A 209 -14.67 -5.80 36.29
N SER A 210 -14.01 -4.64 36.37
CA SER A 210 -13.07 -4.24 37.45
C SER A 210 -11.77 -5.03 37.65
N LYS A 211 -10.65 -4.49 37.16
CA LYS A 211 -9.58 -3.87 37.98
C LYS A 211 -8.40 -3.38 37.15
N MET A 212 -7.96 -2.18 37.53
CA MET A 212 -6.62 -1.59 37.50
C MET A 212 -5.44 -2.47 37.02
N GLY A 213 -4.64 -1.92 36.10
CA GLY A 213 -3.17 -2.03 36.16
C GLY A 213 -2.48 -2.77 35.01
N ALA A 214 -1.41 -2.12 34.54
CA ALA A 214 -0.24 -2.68 33.83
C ALA A 214 -0.37 -2.95 32.31
N ASN A 215 0.21 -2.00 31.57
CA ASN A 215 1.31 -2.22 30.63
C ASN A 215 1.35 -3.59 29.92
N SER A 216 1.09 -3.61 28.62
CA SER A 216 1.58 -4.66 27.72
C SER A 216 2.03 -4.03 26.41
N THR A 217 3.22 -3.43 26.46
CA THR A 217 4.21 -3.63 25.40
C THR A 217 4.46 -5.12 25.27
N ASN A 218 3.94 -5.75 24.22
CA ASN A 218 4.50 -6.95 23.60
C ASN A 218 3.87 -7.10 22.22
N GLY A 219 4.38 -6.33 21.26
CA GLY A 219 4.30 -6.71 19.86
C GLY A 219 5.17 -7.94 19.69
N ASN A 220 4.54 -9.10 19.53
CA ASN A 220 5.20 -10.38 19.30
C ASN A 220 6.00 -10.31 18.00
N ALA A 221 7.30 -10.02 18.10
CA ALA A 221 8.24 -10.07 16.98
C ALA A 221 8.45 -11.50 16.44
N ASP A 222 7.99 -12.53 17.17
CA ASP A 222 8.21 -13.95 16.86
C ASP A 222 7.00 -14.66 16.22
N GLY A 223 5.86 -13.98 15.96
CA GLY A 223 4.59 -14.65 15.64
C GLY A 223 3.84 -14.15 14.40
N THR A 224 4.52 -13.60 13.39
CA THR A 224 3.88 -13.16 12.14
C THR A 224 3.76 -14.29 11.13
N TRP A 225 2.69 -14.29 10.31
CA TRP A 225 2.52 -15.24 9.21
C TRP A 225 3.77 -15.30 8.33
N ALA A 226 4.35 -14.14 8.02
CA ALA A 226 5.55 -14.06 7.19
C ALA A 226 6.76 -14.79 7.79
N ALA A 227 6.96 -14.73 9.11
CA ALA A 227 8.07 -15.44 9.77
C ALA A 227 7.87 -16.97 9.75
N HIS A 228 6.65 -17.43 10.01
CA HIS A 228 6.29 -18.85 9.92
C HIS A 228 6.43 -19.37 8.48
N MET A 229 5.90 -18.63 7.51
CA MET A 229 5.94 -19.01 6.10
C MET A 229 7.38 -19.03 5.56
N ALA A 230 8.20 -18.03 5.90
CA ALA A 230 9.62 -18.04 5.51
C ALA A 230 10.36 -19.25 6.08
N SER A 231 10.08 -19.64 7.33
CA SER A 231 10.70 -20.80 7.96
C SER A 231 10.23 -22.13 7.35
N LEU A 232 9.00 -22.20 6.87
CA LEU A 232 8.44 -23.37 6.18
C LEU A 232 8.99 -23.51 4.75
N LEU A 233 9.07 -22.41 4.01
CA LEU A 233 9.49 -22.43 2.61
C LEU A 233 11.00 -22.58 2.45
N TRP A 234 11.80 -21.95 3.33
CA TRP A 234 13.26 -21.88 3.16
C TRP A 234 13.95 -23.23 2.91
N PRO A 235 13.68 -24.29 3.71
CA PRO A 235 14.31 -25.60 3.50
C PRO A 235 13.92 -26.27 2.17
N VAL A 236 12.79 -25.87 1.58
CA VAL A 236 12.24 -26.48 0.36
C VAL A 236 12.77 -25.79 -0.88
N ILE A 237 12.91 -24.45 -0.84
CA ILE A 237 13.23 -23.65 -2.02
C ILE A 237 14.71 -23.24 -2.11
N ALA A 238 15.46 -23.23 -1.01
CA ALA A 238 16.87 -22.86 -1.02
C ALA A 238 17.76 -23.95 -1.66
N VAL A 239 18.88 -23.53 -2.25
CA VAL A 239 19.94 -24.42 -2.80
C VAL A 239 20.97 -24.75 -1.74
#